data_AF-A0A6A5TP71-F1
#
_entry.id   AF-A0A6A5TP71-F1
#
_cell.length_a   1.000
_cell.length_b   1.000
_cell.length_c   1.000
_cell.angle_alpha   90.00
_cell.angle_beta   90.00
_cell.angle_gamma   90.00
#
_symmetry.space_group_name_H-M   'P 1'
#
loop_
_entity.id
_entity.type
_entity.pdbx_description
1 polymer ?
#
loop_
_entity_poly.entity_id
_entity_poly.type
_entity_poly.pdbx_seq_one_letter_code
_entity_poly.pdbx_strand_id
1 'polypeptide(L)'
;MAEAIGLAASILTLTSASFKVAQSLYNIADSIGMAGLEFRACAEEISGFSRLLERVHELLKLISGISPEDMSLLKDVFDIFHRVLKEFQWLQDTLAPLLVKYQDSPGKLRQLGLRICWTLSWKNLLHFYRDIVRAQHRNLDTALSIINLLSSKDRTPQFIKWVKHLTKSDFRANST
;
A
#
# COMPACT_ATOMS: atom_id res chain seq x y z
N MET A 1 -2.07 24.67 -7.11
CA MET A 1 -2.87 24.59 -5.86
C MET A 1 -4.06 23.64 -6.01
N ALA A 2 -4.89 23.78 -7.06
CA ALA A 2 -5.99 22.85 -7.34
C ALA A 2 -5.54 21.38 -7.50
N GLU A 3 -4.39 21.14 -8.14
CA GLU A 3 -3.82 19.79 -8.31
C GLU A 3 -3.41 19.15 -6.97
N ALA A 4 -2.80 19.92 -6.07
CA ALA A 4 -2.44 19.43 -4.72
C ALA A 4 -3.69 19.08 -3.90
N ILE A 5 -4.77 19.86 -4.02
CA ILE A 5 -6.06 19.61 -3.37
C ILE A 5 -6.70 18.34 -3.94
N GLY A 6 -6.69 18.19 -5.27
CA GLY A 6 -7.19 16.98 -5.94
C GLY A 6 -6.44 15.73 -5.51
N LEU A 7 -5.10 15.79 -5.49
CA LEU A 7 -4.25 14.69 -5.02
C LEU A 7 -4.51 14.37 -3.55
N ALA A 8 -4.62 15.37 -2.68
CA ALA A 8 -4.93 15.16 -1.27
C ALA A 8 -6.28 14.45 -1.07
N ALA A 9 -7.32 14.82 -1.85
CA ALA A 9 -8.61 14.14 -1.81
C ALA A 9 -8.53 12.68 -2.31
N SER A 10 -7.76 12.43 -3.37
CA SER A 10 -7.49 11.07 -3.87
C SER A 10 -6.79 10.21 -2.82
N ILE A 11 -5.79 10.75 -2.13
CA ILE A 11 -5.08 10.05 -1.06
C ILE A 11 -6.04 9.70 0.08
N LEU A 12 -6.86 10.65 0.54
CA LEU A 12 -7.81 10.39 1.63
C LEU A 12 -8.77 9.24 1.26
N THR A 13 -9.27 9.25 0.03
CA THR A 13 -10.15 8.20 -0.49
C THR A 13 -9.44 6.85 -0.51
N LEU A 14 -8.20 6.82 -1.00
CA LEU A 14 -7.38 5.61 -1.11
C LEU A 14 -7.01 5.05 0.28
N THR A 15 -6.65 5.93 1.22
CA THR A 15 -6.40 5.62 2.63
C THR A 15 -7.63 4.94 3.24
N SER A 16 -8.81 5.56 3.12
CA SER A 16 -10.06 5.00 3.65
C SER A 16 -10.36 3.61 3.06
N ALA A 17 -10.21 3.45 1.74
CA ALA A 17 -10.38 2.17 1.07
C ALA A 17 -9.38 1.11 1.59
N SER A 18 -8.12 1.49 1.75
CA SER A 18 -7.07 0.58 2.21
C SER A 18 -7.27 0.09 3.65
N PHE A 19 -7.76 0.95 4.57
CA PHE A 19 -8.12 0.51 5.91
C PHE A 19 -9.30 -0.46 5.90
N LYS A 20 -10.31 -0.24 5.06
CA LYS A 20 -11.43 -1.18 4.91
C LYS A 20 -10.96 -2.54 4.41
N VAL A 21 -10.07 -2.56 3.41
CA VAL A 21 -9.46 -3.79 2.89
C VAL A 21 -8.64 -4.48 3.99
N ALA A 22 -7.77 -3.77 4.70
CA ALA A 22 -6.99 -4.33 5.80
C ALA A 22 -7.90 -4.95 6.88
N GLN A 23 -8.94 -4.24 7.29
CA GLN A 23 -9.92 -4.76 8.26
C GLN A 23 -10.61 -6.03 7.76
N SER A 24 -10.98 -6.08 6.47
CA SER A 24 -11.57 -7.29 5.91
C SER A 24 -10.59 -8.46 5.91
N LEU A 25 -9.31 -8.22 5.61
CA LEU A 25 -8.30 -9.27 5.63
C LEU A 25 -8.06 -9.80 7.05
N TYR A 26 -8.08 -8.92 8.06
CA TYR A 26 -8.08 -9.35 9.46
C TYR A 26 -9.31 -10.21 9.78
N ASN A 27 -10.51 -9.80 9.39
CA ASN A 27 -11.74 -10.57 9.64
C ASN A 27 -11.69 -11.95 8.97
N ILE A 28 -11.16 -12.04 7.74
CA ILE A 28 -10.92 -13.31 7.05
C ILE A 28 -9.94 -14.16 7.87
N ALA A 29 -8.80 -13.57 8.27
CA ALA A 29 -7.76 -14.26 9.03
C ALA A 29 -8.30 -14.83 10.35
N ASP A 30 -9.08 -14.03 11.08
CA ASP A 30 -9.68 -14.42 12.36
C ASP A 30 -10.72 -15.53 12.18
N SER A 31 -11.49 -15.48 11.08
CA SER A 31 -12.47 -16.53 10.76
C SER A 31 -11.79 -17.88 10.51
N ILE A 32 -10.70 -17.92 9.74
CA ILE A 32 -10.01 -19.17 9.37
C ILE A 32 -8.88 -19.58 10.34
N GLY A 33 -8.65 -18.80 11.39
CA GLY A 33 -7.67 -19.09 12.45
C GLY A 33 -6.22 -19.15 11.94
N MET A 34 -5.48 -20.19 12.31
CA MET A 34 -4.06 -20.35 11.95
C MET A 34 -3.79 -20.39 10.43
N ALA A 35 -4.78 -20.77 9.61
CA ALA A 35 -4.66 -20.71 8.15
C ALA A 35 -4.68 -19.28 7.60
N GLY A 36 -5.00 -18.29 8.45
CA GLY A 36 -5.13 -16.88 8.13
C GLY A 36 -3.88 -16.04 8.35
N LEU A 37 -2.74 -16.65 8.72
CA LEU A 37 -1.52 -15.89 9.02
C LEU A 37 -1.05 -15.02 7.85
N GLU A 38 -1.13 -15.51 6.61
CA GLU A 38 -0.76 -14.72 5.42
C GLU A 38 -1.74 -13.56 5.16
N PHE A 39 -3.03 -13.76 5.44
CA PHE A 39 -4.01 -12.68 5.36
C PHE A 39 -3.73 -11.60 6.42
N ARG A 40 -3.37 -12.01 7.63
CA ARG A 40 -2.99 -11.09 8.72
C ARG A 40 -1.72 -10.31 8.37
N ALA A 41 -0.68 -10.98 7.89
CA ALA A 41 0.54 -10.33 7.45
C ALA A 41 0.28 -9.34 6.31
N CYS A 42 -0.59 -9.69 5.36
CA CYS A 42 -0.97 -8.77 4.29
C CYS A 42 -1.79 -7.57 4.80
N ALA A 43 -2.71 -7.79 5.75
CA ALA A 43 -3.49 -6.74 6.39
C ALA A 43 -2.60 -5.74 7.13
N GLU A 44 -1.57 -6.22 7.83
CA GLU A 44 -0.57 -5.40 8.51
C GLU A 44 0.19 -4.51 7.53
N GLU A 45 0.63 -5.05 6.39
CA GLU A 45 1.38 -4.31 5.37
C GLU A 45 0.52 -3.25 4.68
N ILE A 46 -0.73 -3.59 4.34
CA ILE A 46 -1.71 -2.63 3.79
C ILE A 46 -1.98 -1.53 4.82
N SER A 47 -2.23 -1.86 6.09
CA SER A 47 -2.46 -0.88 7.15
C SER A 47 -1.26 0.03 7.38
N GLY A 48 -0.05 -0.52 7.31
CA GLY A 48 1.20 0.25 7.36
C GLY A 48 1.30 1.24 6.21
N PHE A 49 0.95 0.82 4.99
CA PHE A 49 0.90 1.70 3.83
C PHE A 49 -0.20 2.77 3.97
N SER A 50 -1.39 2.42 4.47
CA SER A 50 -2.47 3.37 4.76
C SER A 50 -2.03 4.51 5.68
N ARG A 51 -1.30 4.18 6.75
CA ARG A 51 -0.74 5.18 7.68
C ARG A 51 0.30 6.06 7.01
N LEU A 52 1.09 5.51 6.08
CA LEU A 52 2.02 6.30 5.29
C LEU A 52 1.29 7.27 4.36
N LEU A 53 0.20 6.83 3.73
CA LEU A 53 -0.68 7.70 2.93
C LEU A 53 -1.28 8.85 3.76
N GLU A 54 -1.71 8.61 4.99
CA GLU A 54 -2.16 9.68 5.90
C GLU A 54 -1.08 10.73 6.15
N ARG A 55 0.17 10.29 6.39
CA ARG A 55 1.30 11.21 6.55
C ARG A 55 1.56 12.04 5.30
N VAL A 56 1.49 11.41 4.12
CA VAL A 56 1.58 12.16 2.84
C VAL A 56 0.47 13.18 2.75
N HIS A 57 -0.78 12.81 3.05
CA HIS A 57 -1.93 13.72 3.01
C HIS A 57 -1.71 14.95 3.92
N GLU A 58 -1.23 14.75 5.14
CA GLU A 58 -0.92 15.85 6.06
C GLU A 58 0.24 16.71 5.57
N LEU A 59 1.27 16.13 4.96
CA LEU A 59 2.37 16.89 4.36
C LEU A 59 1.93 17.71 3.15
N LEU A 60 1.03 17.18 2.31
CA LEU A 60 0.46 17.93 1.19
C LEU A 60 -0.33 19.16 1.64
N LYS A 61 -0.93 19.15 2.84
CA LYS A 61 -1.60 20.34 3.41
C LYS A 61 -0.62 21.43 3.84
N LEU A 62 0.59 21.04 4.25
CA LEU A 62 1.61 21.94 4.80
C LEU A 62 2.54 22.53 3.73
N ILE A 63 2.74 21.84 2.61
CA ILE A 63 3.69 22.25 1.57
C ILE A 63 3.02 23.18 0.54
N SER A 64 3.49 24.42 0.47
CA SER A 64 3.17 25.35 -0.61
C SER A 64 4.20 25.23 -1.75
N GLY A 65 3.83 24.48 -2.81
CA GLY A 65 4.64 24.38 -4.03
C GLY A 65 5.41 23.07 -4.19
N ILE A 66 4.67 21.96 -4.34
CA ILE A 66 5.24 20.67 -4.76
C ILE A 66 5.54 20.75 -6.25
N SER A 67 6.69 20.21 -6.68
CA SER A 67 7.05 20.19 -8.09
C SER A 67 6.09 19.28 -8.89
N PRO A 68 5.82 19.57 -10.17
CA PRO A 68 5.02 18.70 -11.02
C PRO A 68 5.58 17.27 -11.10
N GLU A 69 6.91 17.13 -11.08
CA GLU A 69 7.59 15.83 -11.08
C GLU A 69 7.31 15.02 -9.81
N ASP A 70 7.39 15.65 -8.63
CA ASP A 70 7.07 14.99 -7.35
C ASP A 70 5.59 14.61 -7.26
N MET A 71 4.69 15.43 -7.82
CA MET A 71 3.26 15.09 -7.92
C MET A 71 3.02 13.89 -8.84
N SER A 72 3.75 13.78 -9.95
CA SER A 72 3.64 12.63 -10.86
C SER A 72 4.09 11.34 -10.18
N LEU A 73 5.20 11.36 -9.45
CA LEU A 73 5.69 10.19 -8.71
C LEU A 73 4.69 9.74 -7.65
N LEU A 74 4.12 10.68 -6.89
CA LEU A 74 3.08 10.36 -5.91
C LEU A 74 1.86 9.73 -6.57
N LYS A 75 1.43 10.27 -7.70
CA LYS A 75 0.30 9.74 -8.47
C LYS A 75 0.58 8.31 -8.95
N ASP A 76 1.76 8.02 -9.47
CA ASP A 76 2.14 6.68 -9.93
C ASP A 76 2.10 5.66 -8.79
N VAL A 77 2.64 6.03 -7.62
CA VAL A 77 2.58 5.21 -6.39
C VAL A 77 1.11 4.93 -6.00
N PHE A 78 0.23 5.95 -6.05
CA PHE A 78 -1.19 5.80 -5.73
C PHE A 78 -1.93 4.92 -6.74
N ASP A 79 -1.68 5.10 -8.03
CA ASP A 79 -2.35 4.33 -9.08
C ASP A 79 -1.96 2.84 -9.00
N ILE A 80 -0.70 2.52 -8.71
CA ILE A 80 -0.24 1.15 -8.46
C ILE A 80 -0.93 0.58 -7.22
N PHE A 81 -0.93 1.30 -6.10
CA PHE A 81 -1.55 0.81 -4.88
C PHE A 81 -3.07 0.65 -5.02
N HIS A 82 -3.74 1.54 -5.74
CA HIS A 82 -5.17 1.43 -6.02
C HIS A 82 -5.51 0.16 -6.80
N ARG A 83 -4.67 -0.24 -7.76
CA ARG A 83 -4.83 -1.52 -8.46
C ARG A 83 -4.69 -2.70 -7.52
N VAL A 84 -3.68 -2.68 -6.64
CA VAL A 84 -3.50 -3.72 -5.62
C VAL A 84 -4.72 -3.85 -4.71
N LEU A 85 -5.31 -2.73 -4.25
CA LEU A 85 -6.51 -2.77 -3.42
C LEU A 85 -7.72 -3.39 -4.13
N LYS A 86 -7.88 -3.16 -5.44
CA LYS A 86 -8.98 -3.79 -6.21
C LYS A 86 -8.90 -5.30 -6.22
N GLU A 87 -7.69 -5.85 -6.29
CA GLU A 87 -7.46 -7.29 -6.28
C GLU A 87 -7.82 -7.91 -4.93
N PHE A 88 -7.51 -7.21 -3.84
CA PHE A 88 -7.95 -7.60 -2.50
C PHE A 88 -9.46 -7.44 -2.29
N GLN A 89 -10.08 -6.42 -2.89
CA GLN A 89 -11.52 -6.23 -2.86
C GLN A 89 -12.23 -7.41 -3.54
N TRP A 90 -11.75 -7.82 -4.72
CA TRP A 90 -12.29 -8.99 -5.42
C TRP A 90 -12.13 -10.28 -4.58
N LEU A 91 -10.99 -10.44 -3.92
CA LEU A 91 -10.75 -11.57 -3.02
C LEU A 91 -11.74 -11.55 -1.84
N GLN A 92 -11.97 -10.38 -1.24
CA GLN A 92 -12.98 -10.21 -0.20
C GLN A 92 -14.37 -10.59 -0.69
N ASP A 93 -14.80 -10.05 -1.83
CA ASP A 93 -16.14 -10.28 -2.38
C ASP A 93 -16.38 -11.77 -2.69
N THR A 94 -15.31 -12.49 -3.05
CA THR A 94 -15.35 -13.94 -3.30
C THR A 94 -15.41 -14.75 -2.00
N LEU A 95 -14.65 -14.35 -0.97
CA LEU A 95 -14.48 -15.14 0.25
C LEU A 95 -15.55 -14.86 1.31
N ALA A 96 -15.99 -13.61 1.44
CA ALA A 96 -16.99 -13.18 2.42
C ALA A 96 -18.27 -14.04 2.45
N PRO A 97 -18.95 -14.33 1.32
CA PRO A 97 -20.15 -15.16 1.34
C PRO A 97 -19.86 -16.61 1.78
N LEU A 98 -18.67 -17.12 1.50
CA LEU A 98 -18.26 -18.48 1.91
C LEU A 98 -17.99 -18.54 3.42
N LEU A 99 -17.41 -17.48 3.99
CA LEU A 99 -17.18 -17.38 5.43
C LEU A 99 -18.51 -17.33 6.19
N VAL A 100 -19.44 -16.48 5.74
CA VAL A 100 -20.80 -16.41 6.33
C VAL A 100 -21.51 -17.75 6.23
N LYS A 101 -21.44 -18.42 5.07
CA LYS A 101 -22.09 -19.72 4.85
C LYS A 101 -21.58 -20.82 5.80
N TYR A 102 -20.31 -20.78 6.19
CA TYR A 102 -19.69 -21.83 7.02
C TYR A 102 -19.40 -21.39 8.46
N GLN A 103 -19.87 -20.20 8.88
CA GLN A 103 -19.63 -19.65 10.22
C GLN A 103 -20.02 -20.63 11.35
N ASP A 104 -21.13 -21.34 11.18
CA ASP A 104 -21.68 -22.29 12.17
C ASP A 104 -21.07 -23.70 12.04
N SER A 105 -20.12 -23.89 11.12
CA SER A 105 -19.53 -25.18 10.78
C SER A 105 -17.99 -25.10 10.84
N PRO A 106 -17.39 -25.17 12.04
CA PRO A 106 -15.95 -24.99 12.23
C PRO A 106 -15.10 -25.95 11.39
N GLY A 107 -15.57 -27.19 11.19
CA GLY A 107 -14.90 -28.16 10.32
C GLY A 107 -14.87 -27.74 8.84
N LYS A 108 -15.98 -27.22 8.31
CA LYS A 108 -16.06 -26.71 6.92
C LYS A 108 -15.27 -25.43 6.75
N LEU A 109 -15.30 -24.56 7.76
CA LEU A 109 -14.55 -23.31 7.78
C LEU A 109 -13.04 -23.60 7.79
N ARG A 110 -12.58 -24.56 8.59
CA ARG A 110 -11.19 -25.02 8.57
C ARG A 110 -10.78 -25.59 7.20
N GLN A 111 -11.63 -26.41 6.58
CA GLN A 111 -11.36 -26.94 5.23
C GLN A 111 -11.29 -25.84 4.17
N LEU A 112 -12.19 -24.86 4.25
CA LEU A 112 -12.17 -23.67 3.39
C LEU A 112 -10.86 -22.89 3.59
N GLY A 113 -10.48 -22.62 4.84
CA GLY A 113 -9.23 -21.94 5.18
C GLY A 113 -8.00 -22.64 4.59
N LEU A 114 -7.93 -23.97 4.72
CA LEU A 114 -6.84 -24.76 4.13
C LEU A 114 -6.81 -24.66 2.59
N ARG A 115 -7.97 -24.72 1.92
CA ARG A 115 -8.05 -24.60 0.45
C ARG A 115 -7.65 -23.20 -0.03
N ILE A 116 -8.07 -22.17 0.69
CA ILE A 116 -7.70 -20.79 0.39
C ILE A 116 -6.19 -20.62 0.55
N CYS A 117 -5.64 -21.06 1.68
CA CYS A 117 -4.21 -21.01 1.96
C CYS A 117 -3.42 -21.73 0.85
N TRP A 118 -3.81 -22.96 0.51
CA TRP A 118 -3.20 -23.72 -0.58
C TRP A 118 -3.26 -22.98 -1.92
N THR A 119 -4.42 -22.44 -2.30
CA THR A 119 -4.60 -21.74 -3.58
C THR A 119 -3.74 -20.48 -3.65
N LEU A 120 -3.65 -19.72 -2.57
CA LEU A 120 -2.90 -18.47 -2.52
C LEU A 120 -1.39 -18.71 -2.42
N SER A 121 -0.97 -19.73 -1.67
CA SER A 121 0.43 -20.17 -1.64
C SER A 121 0.88 -20.72 -2.99
N TRP A 122 0.07 -21.54 -3.66
CA TRP A 122 0.41 -22.06 -4.98
C TRP A 122 0.54 -20.95 -6.02
N LYS A 123 -0.37 -19.98 -5.99
CA LYS A 123 -0.36 -18.86 -6.94
C LYS A 123 0.63 -17.75 -6.56
N ASN A 124 1.31 -17.85 -5.42
CA ASN A 124 2.14 -16.78 -4.83
C ASN A 124 1.46 -15.40 -4.84
N LEU A 125 0.12 -15.36 -4.84
CA LEU A 125 -0.65 -14.15 -5.16
C LEU A 125 -0.51 -13.13 -4.03
N LEU A 126 -0.64 -13.59 -2.78
CA LEU A 126 -0.47 -12.76 -1.60
C LEU A 126 0.98 -12.28 -1.46
N HIS A 127 1.96 -13.14 -1.75
CA HIS A 127 3.37 -12.75 -1.72
C HIS A 127 3.69 -11.69 -2.77
N PHE A 128 3.22 -11.88 -4.00
CA PHE A 128 3.39 -10.91 -5.08
C PHE A 128 2.82 -9.54 -4.72
N TYR A 129 1.56 -9.47 -4.25
CA TYR A 129 0.96 -8.20 -3.87
C TYR A 129 1.61 -7.59 -2.63
N ARG A 130 2.00 -8.41 -1.65
CA ARG A 130 2.73 -7.94 -0.46
C ARG A 130 4.07 -7.31 -0.86
N ASP A 131 4.80 -7.90 -1.79
CA ASP A 131 6.07 -7.36 -2.27
C ASP A 131 5.88 -6.04 -3.02
N ILE A 132 4.80 -5.92 -3.81
CA ILE A 132 4.43 -4.63 -4.42
C ILE A 132 4.13 -3.57 -3.35
N VAL A 133 3.31 -3.90 -2.34
CA VAL A 133 2.99 -2.95 -1.26
C VAL A 133 4.25 -2.52 -0.53
N ARG A 134 5.15 -3.45 -0.21
CA ARG A 134 6.45 -3.15 0.42
C ARG A 134 7.34 -2.26 -0.45
N ALA A 135 7.41 -2.54 -1.75
CA ALA A 135 8.17 -1.72 -2.68
C ALA A 135 7.61 -0.29 -2.72
N GLN A 136 6.29 -0.13 -2.82
CA GLN A 136 5.66 1.18 -2.80
C GLN A 136 5.85 1.88 -1.45
N HIS A 137 5.80 1.15 -0.33
CA HIS A 137 6.07 1.72 1.00
C HIS A 137 7.47 2.32 1.05
N ARG A 138 8.48 1.57 0.60
CA ARG A 138 9.88 2.04 0.56
C ARG A 138 10.05 3.26 -0.36
N ASN A 139 9.44 3.23 -1.54
CA ASN A 139 9.50 4.33 -2.49
C ASN A 139 8.90 5.60 -1.89
N LEU A 140 7.72 5.48 -1.27
CA LEU A 140 7.02 6.60 -0.68
C LEU A 140 7.74 7.15 0.55
N ASP A 141 8.25 6.29 1.43
CA ASP A 141 9.04 6.70 2.61
C ASP A 141 10.35 7.38 2.22
N THR A 142 10.99 6.91 1.14
CA THR A 142 12.19 7.56 0.56
C THR A 142 11.85 8.92 -0.01
N ALA A 143 10.77 9.03 -0.80
CA ALA A 143 10.32 10.30 -1.37
C ALA A 143 9.99 11.32 -0.26
N LEU A 144 9.31 10.89 0.80
CA LEU A 144 9.00 11.73 1.96
C LEU A 144 10.26 12.16 2.72
N SER A 145 11.23 11.27 2.90
CA SER A 145 12.51 11.59 3.54
C SER A 145 13.28 12.65 2.74
N ILE A 146 13.30 12.54 1.41
CA ILE A 146 13.92 13.53 0.52
C ILE A 146 13.21 14.88 0.64
N ILE A 147 11.87 14.90 0.58
CA ILE A 147 11.07 16.13 0.70
C ILE A 147 11.30 16.81 2.06
N ASN A 148 11.33 16.02 3.15
CA ASN A 148 11.60 16.53 4.50
C ASN A 148 13.02 17.11 4.62
N LEU A 149 14.03 16.44 4.06
CA LEU A 149 15.41 16.93 4.06
C LEU A 149 15.55 18.23 3.27
N LEU A 150 14.91 18.35 2.11
CA LEU A 150 14.89 19.57 1.28
C LEU A 150 14.08 20.72 1.91
N SER A 151 13.12 20.41 2.78
CA SER A 151 12.30 21.36 3.53
C SER A 151 12.99 21.83 4.83
N SER A 152 13.80 20.97 5.45
CA SER A 152 14.70 21.36 6.54
C SER A 152 15.78 22.32 6.02
N LYS A 153 16.14 23.33 6.82
CA LYS A 153 16.87 24.56 6.41
C LYS A 153 18.25 24.38 5.71
N ASP A 154 18.75 23.17 5.51
CA ASP A 154 20.03 22.92 4.81
C ASP A 154 19.86 22.88 3.29
N ARG A 155 19.58 24.04 2.69
CA ARG A 155 19.68 24.25 1.24
C ARG A 155 21.13 24.45 0.80
N THR A 156 22.00 23.48 1.07
CA THR A 156 23.36 23.53 0.50
C THR A 156 23.30 23.02 -0.94
N PRO A 157 23.78 23.76 -1.96
CA PRO A 157 23.72 23.34 -3.36
C PRO A 157 24.36 21.97 -3.65
N GLN A 158 25.30 21.54 -2.80
CA GLN A 158 25.94 20.23 -2.86
C GLN A 158 24.99 19.08 -2.47
N PHE A 159 24.11 19.31 -1.48
CA PHE A 159 23.13 18.32 -1.02
C PHE A 159 22.07 18.05 -2.09
N ILE A 160 21.56 19.11 -2.72
CA ILE A 160 20.60 19.01 -3.84
C ILE A 160 21.23 18.26 -5.04
N LYS A 161 22.52 18.48 -5.29
CA LYS A 161 23.26 17.80 -6.38
C LYS A 161 23.49 16.31 -6.07
N TRP A 162 23.73 15.96 -4.81
CA TRP A 162 23.91 14.58 -4.35
C TRP A 162 22.61 13.77 -4.39
N VAL A 163 21.51 14.35 -3.91
CA VAL A 163 20.17 13.72 -3.95
C VAL A 163 19.70 13.47 -5.39
N LYS A 164 19.89 14.44 -6.29
CA LYS A 164 19.59 14.27 -7.73
C LYS A 164 20.45 13.19 -8.40
N HIS A 165 21.63 12.88 -7.87
CA HIS A 165 22.49 11.85 -8.40
C HIS A 165 22.05 10.44 -7.97
N LEU A 166 21.50 10.31 -6.76
CA LEU A 166 20.98 9.05 -6.21
C LEU A 166 19.66 8.63 -6.85
N THR A 167 18.72 9.56 -7.04
CA THR A 167 17.45 9.26 -7.73
C THR A 167 17.63 8.91 -9.20
N LYS A 168 18.72 9.38 -9.83
CA LYS A 168 19.04 9.09 -11.23
C LYS A 168 19.80 7.76 -11.42
N SER A 169 20.51 7.28 -10.40
CA SER A 169 21.20 5.98 -10.45
C SER A 169 20.25 4.80 -10.27
N ASP A 170 19.22 4.92 -9.43
CA ASP A 170 18.26 3.82 -9.22
C ASP A 170 17.34 3.60 -10.43
N PHE A 171 17.03 4.64 -11.20
CA PHE A 171 16.22 4.51 -12.41
C PHE A 171 16.97 3.80 -13.56
N ARG A 172 18.31 3.82 -13.56
CA ARG A 172 19.13 3.11 -14.57
C ARG A 172 19.40 1.64 -14.24
N ALA A 173 19.18 1.20 -12.99
CA ALA A 173 19.44 -0.18 -12.58
C ALA A 173 18.29 -1.16 -12.93
N ASN A 174 17.10 -0.65 -13.29
CA ASN A 174 15.91 -1.47 -13.58
C ASN A 174 15.52 -1.50 -15.08
N SER A 175 16.44 -1.16 -15.98
CA SER A 175 16.25 -1.26 -17.44
C SER A 175 17.30 -2.17 -18.09
N THR A 176 17.27 -3.45 -17.71
CA THR A 176 17.82 -4.57 -18.49
C THR A 176 17.02 -5.82 -18.17
#